data_AF-A0A7M3NRW7-F1
#
_entry.id   AF-A0A7M3NRW7-F1
#
_cell.length_a   1.000
_cell.length_b   1.000
_cell.length_c   1.000
_cell.angle_alpha   90.00
_cell.angle_beta   90.00
_cell.angle_gamma   90.00
#
_symmetry.space_group_name_H-M   'P 1'
#
loop_
_entity.id
_entity.type
_entity.pdbx_description
1 polymer ?
#
loop_
_entity_poly.entity_id
_entity_poly.type
_entity_poly.pdbx_seq_one_letter_code
_entity_poly.pdbx_strand_id
1 'polypeptide(L)'
;MKYAPLTIALTAALLTAVTPGASHATYAPQVAAPHPASGPPPKPASLACAKSHWPWGCVAKCESGGDWKINTGNGHYGGLQFSQPTWEGFGGRKYAPRADLATRKEQIAIARKVVAVQGWGAWPHCSRRYGLKGRMKLEKPRSDVAKNRLTPGLLLMPRGASRLGVPLSGARIRPPLR
;
A
#
# COMPACT_ATOMS: atom_id res chain seq x y z
N MET A 1 7.05 -42.94 50.84
CA MET A 1 8.44 -42.64 51.26
C MET A 1 8.49 -41.16 51.58
N LYS A 2 8.92 -40.83 52.80
CA LYS A 2 8.78 -39.53 53.46
C LYS A 2 10.13 -38.81 53.41
N TYR A 3 10.20 -37.55 52.98
CA TYR A 3 11.29 -36.65 53.38
C TYR A 3 10.78 -35.20 53.51
N ALA A 4 10.71 -34.78 54.76
CA ALA A 4 11.01 -33.45 55.29
C ALA A 4 11.57 -33.73 56.72
N PRO A 5 12.35 -32.86 57.40
CA PRO A 5 12.30 -31.39 57.27
C PRO A 5 13.59 -30.56 57.62
N LEU A 6 13.46 -29.22 57.55
CA LEU A 6 14.11 -28.16 58.39
C LEU A 6 15.66 -27.96 58.25
N THR A 7 16.31 -26.78 58.31
CA THR A 7 15.98 -25.43 58.83
C THR A 7 17.06 -24.41 58.37
N ILE A 8 16.61 -23.23 57.91
CA ILE A 8 17.04 -21.84 58.20
C ILE A 8 18.54 -21.49 58.29
N ALA A 9 18.99 -20.59 57.41
CA ALA A 9 19.85 -19.47 57.79
C ALA A 9 19.30 -18.17 57.17
N LEU A 10 18.74 -17.33 58.02
CA LEU A 10 18.48 -15.91 57.76
C LEU A 10 19.83 -15.24 57.48
N THR A 11 19.99 -14.59 56.32
CA THR A 11 20.95 -13.49 56.19
C THR A 11 20.22 -12.22 55.83
N ALA A 12 20.46 -11.23 56.68
CA ALA A 12 19.81 -9.94 56.73
C ALA A 12 20.15 -9.09 55.50
N ALA A 13 19.21 -8.20 55.21
CA ALA A 13 19.26 -7.18 54.18
C ALA A 13 20.51 -6.29 54.29
N LEU A 14 21.17 -6.08 53.15
CA LEU A 14 21.95 -4.88 52.89
C LEU A 14 21.21 -4.14 51.77
N LEU A 15 20.47 -3.09 52.15
CA LEU A 15 19.99 -2.07 51.22
C LEU A 15 21.21 -1.28 50.73
N THR A 16 21.70 -1.59 49.54
CA THR A 16 22.56 -0.66 48.80
C THR A 16 21.68 0.35 48.09
N ALA A 17 21.86 1.61 48.49
CA ALA A 17 21.18 2.76 47.96
C ALA A 17 21.39 2.92 46.46
N VAL A 18 20.32 3.37 45.81
CA VAL A 18 20.18 3.65 44.40
C VAL A 18 21.00 4.89 44.02
N THR A 19 21.87 4.78 43.02
CA THR A 19 22.26 5.91 42.18
C THR A 19 22.22 5.48 40.71
N PRO A 20 21.27 5.94 39.88
CA PRO A 20 21.42 5.87 38.44
C PRO A 20 22.48 6.88 38.03
N GLY A 21 23.70 6.39 37.77
CA GLY A 21 24.70 7.14 37.03
C GLY A 21 24.20 7.33 35.61
N ALA A 22 23.57 8.47 35.35
CA ALA A 22 23.29 8.95 34.00
C ALA A 22 24.62 9.10 33.27
N SER A 23 24.93 8.18 32.35
CA SER A 23 25.95 8.41 31.34
C SER A 23 25.43 9.50 30.40
N HIS A 24 25.71 10.76 30.74
CA HIS A 24 25.58 11.85 29.80
C HIS A 24 26.62 11.61 28.70
N ALA A 25 26.19 10.97 27.61
CA ALA A 25 26.91 11.03 26.35
C ALA A 25 26.95 12.51 25.95
N THR A 26 28.13 13.12 26.06
CA THR A 26 28.41 14.49 25.63
C THR A 26 28.13 14.57 24.14
N TYR A 27 26.96 15.10 23.78
CA TYR A 27 26.57 15.35 22.40
C TYR A 27 27.36 16.56 21.92
N ALA A 28 28.41 16.33 21.13
CA ALA A 28 29.12 17.39 20.44
C ALA A 28 28.11 18.18 19.56
N PRO A 29 28.20 19.52 19.49
CA PRO A 29 27.35 20.30 18.62
C PRO A 29 27.68 19.92 17.17
N GLN A 30 26.78 19.17 16.54
CA GLN A 30 26.86 18.85 15.13
C GLN A 30 26.63 20.16 14.38
N VAL A 31 27.70 20.77 13.86
CA VAL A 31 27.60 21.87 12.92
C VAL A 31 26.78 21.35 11.75
N ALA A 32 25.54 21.82 11.64
CA ALA A 32 24.58 21.36 10.65
C ALA A 32 25.18 21.55 9.25
N ALA A 33 25.50 20.44 8.59
CA ALA A 33 25.80 20.48 7.16
C ALA A 33 24.60 21.11 6.43
N PRO A 34 24.82 21.98 5.43
CA PRO A 34 23.73 22.58 4.68
C PRO A 34 22.83 21.47 4.12
N HIS A 35 21.55 21.52 4.49
CA HIS A 35 20.55 20.62 3.94
C HIS A 35 20.53 20.81 2.42
N PRO A 36 20.62 19.73 1.60
CA PRO A 36 20.45 19.88 0.17
C PRO A 36 19.08 20.51 -0.09
N ALA A 37 19.08 21.63 -0.81
CA ALA A 37 17.87 22.32 -1.21
C ALA A 37 16.88 21.31 -1.82
N SER A 38 15.60 21.44 -1.44
CA SER A 38 14.49 20.67 -1.98
C SER A 38 14.51 20.77 -3.51
N GLY A 39 15.05 19.74 -4.17
CA GLY A 39 14.96 19.61 -5.60
C GLY A 39 13.50 19.54 -6.05
N PRO A 40 13.21 19.80 -7.33
CA PRO A 40 11.87 19.68 -7.87
C PRO A 40 11.27 18.30 -7.53
N PRO A 41 9.94 18.23 -7.29
CA PRO A 41 9.29 16.98 -6.92
C PRO A 41 9.63 15.90 -7.96
N PRO A 42 9.97 14.67 -7.52
CA PRO A 42 10.31 13.61 -8.46
C PRO A 42 9.13 13.41 -9.42
N LYS A 43 9.41 13.45 -10.72
CA LYS A 43 8.43 13.11 -11.75
C LYS A 43 7.84 11.74 -11.39
N PRO A 44 6.51 11.55 -11.45
CA PRO A 44 5.91 10.26 -11.17
C PRO A 44 6.57 9.22 -12.06
N ALA A 45 7.20 8.22 -11.44
CA ALA A 45 7.86 7.15 -12.17
C ALA A 45 6.84 6.49 -13.09
N SER A 46 7.25 6.18 -14.33
CA SER A 46 6.37 5.51 -15.28
C SER A 46 5.86 4.20 -14.66
N LEU A 47 4.54 4.03 -14.66
CA LEU A 47 3.84 2.82 -14.20
C LEU A 47 4.05 1.63 -15.16
N ALA A 48 5.16 1.55 -15.90
CA ALA A 48 5.42 0.43 -16.81
C ALA A 48 5.39 -0.92 -16.07
N CYS A 49 5.85 -0.92 -14.82
CA CYS A 49 5.77 -2.05 -13.90
C CYS A 49 4.34 -2.40 -13.44
N ALA A 50 3.35 -1.52 -13.62
CA ALA A 50 1.95 -1.78 -13.27
C ALA A 50 1.31 -2.86 -14.16
N LYS A 51 1.80 -2.99 -15.41
CA LYS A 51 1.42 -4.10 -16.31
C LYS A 51 1.83 -5.45 -15.70
N SER A 52 2.88 -5.47 -14.89
CA SER A 52 3.33 -6.65 -14.13
C SER A 52 2.58 -6.78 -12.79
N HIS A 53 1.26 -6.58 -12.80
CA HIS A 53 0.36 -6.53 -11.64
C HIS A 53 0.72 -5.47 -10.59
N TRP A 54 0.17 -4.28 -10.79
CA TRP A 54 0.11 -3.25 -9.76
C TRP A 54 -0.52 -3.77 -8.46
N PRO A 55 -0.04 -3.33 -7.27
CA PRO A 55 1.17 -2.52 -7.03
C PRO A 55 2.47 -3.33 -6.98
N TRP A 56 2.36 -4.65 -6.79
CA TRP A 56 3.48 -5.52 -6.41
C TRP A 56 4.57 -5.65 -7.48
N GLY A 57 4.21 -5.55 -8.77
CA GLY A 57 5.21 -5.48 -9.84
C GLY A 57 6.13 -4.26 -9.72
N CYS A 58 5.58 -3.13 -9.30
CA CYS A 58 6.35 -1.91 -9.10
C CYS A 58 7.19 -1.95 -7.83
N VAL A 59 6.63 -2.47 -6.73
CA VAL A 59 7.40 -2.71 -5.51
C VAL A 59 8.56 -3.66 -5.81
N ALA A 60 8.32 -4.80 -6.46
CA ALA A 60 9.38 -5.74 -6.80
C ALA A 60 10.43 -5.14 -7.75
N LYS A 61 10.02 -4.29 -8.70
CA LYS A 61 10.98 -3.58 -9.56
C LYS A 61 11.90 -2.66 -8.77
N CYS A 62 11.37 -2.03 -7.71
CA CYS A 62 12.13 -1.15 -6.84
C CYS A 62 13.00 -1.92 -5.83
N GLU A 63 12.51 -3.05 -5.30
CA GLU A 63 13.19 -3.85 -4.28
C GLU A 63 14.29 -4.76 -4.86
N SER A 64 14.00 -5.47 -5.96
CA SER A 64 14.91 -6.48 -6.53
C SER A 64 15.25 -6.29 -8.01
N GLY A 65 14.86 -5.16 -8.60
CA GLY A 65 14.92 -5.01 -10.06
C GLY A 65 13.87 -5.84 -10.81
N GLY A 66 12.95 -6.52 -10.08
CA GLY A 66 11.85 -7.31 -10.63
C GLY A 66 12.14 -8.81 -10.69
N ASP A 67 13.29 -9.26 -10.19
CA ASP A 67 13.63 -10.68 -10.09
C ASP A 67 12.96 -11.29 -8.86
N TRP A 68 12.07 -12.27 -9.08
CA TRP A 68 11.31 -12.96 -8.03
C TRP A 68 12.06 -14.11 -7.37
N LYS A 69 13.16 -14.56 -7.98
CA LYS A 69 14.00 -15.69 -7.55
C LYS A 69 15.33 -15.24 -6.97
N ILE A 70 15.52 -13.93 -6.83
CA ILE A 70 16.76 -13.34 -6.33
C ILE A 70 17.10 -13.82 -4.91
N ASN A 71 18.38 -14.15 -4.74
CA ASN A 71 19.00 -14.41 -3.45
C ASN A 71 20.48 -14.01 -3.56
N THR A 72 20.80 -12.80 -3.11
CA THR A 72 22.16 -12.24 -3.15
C THR A 72 22.97 -12.55 -1.89
N GLY A 73 22.40 -13.28 -0.92
CA GLY A 73 23.04 -13.52 0.37
C GLY A 73 22.95 -12.34 1.36
N ASN A 74 22.13 -11.32 1.08
CA ASN A 74 21.93 -10.16 1.96
C ASN A 74 20.88 -10.35 3.08
N GLY A 75 20.48 -11.59 3.35
CA GLY A 75 19.46 -11.94 4.34
C GLY A 75 18.00 -11.65 3.93
N HIS A 76 17.79 -11.23 2.68
CA HIS A 76 16.47 -10.96 2.11
C HIS A 76 16.26 -11.81 0.85
N TYR A 77 15.02 -12.19 0.59
CA TYR A 77 14.70 -13.21 -0.40
C TYR A 77 13.57 -12.78 -1.33
N GLY A 78 13.72 -13.13 -2.61
CA GLY A 78 12.70 -13.01 -3.63
C GLY A 78 12.38 -11.57 -4.04
N GLY A 79 11.34 -11.43 -4.85
CA GLY A 79 11.05 -10.18 -5.54
C GLY A 79 10.65 -9.02 -4.64
N LEU A 80 10.13 -9.33 -3.45
CA LEU A 80 9.70 -8.33 -2.47
C LEU A 80 10.69 -8.19 -1.31
N GLN A 81 11.89 -8.77 -1.42
CA GLN A 81 12.95 -8.67 -0.42
C GLN A 81 12.45 -9.02 1.00
N PHE A 82 11.81 -10.18 1.16
CA PHE A 82 11.37 -10.62 2.48
C PHE A 82 12.56 -11.03 3.35
N SER A 83 12.57 -10.59 4.62
CA SER A 83 13.41 -11.25 5.63
C SER A 83 12.83 -12.62 5.99
N GLN A 84 13.69 -13.57 6.36
CA GLN A 84 13.25 -14.91 6.77
C GLN A 84 12.22 -14.88 7.92
N PRO A 85 12.42 -14.11 9.01
CA PRO A 85 11.46 -14.08 10.11
C PRO A 85 10.08 -13.55 9.68
N THR A 86 10.03 -12.56 8.79
CA THR A 86 8.76 -12.05 8.25
C THR A 86 8.08 -13.09 7.37
N TRP A 87 8.84 -13.77 6.50
CA TRP A 87 8.29 -14.84 5.66
C TRP A 87 7.63 -15.92 6.51
N GLU A 88 8.31 -16.38 7.56
CA GLU A 88 7.79 -17.41 8.46
C GLU A 88 6.60 -16.91 9.29
N GLY A 89 6.73 -15.73 9.90
CA GLY A 89 5.71 -15.16 10.78
C GLY A 89 4.36 -14.89 10.10
N PHE A 90 4.35 -14.65 8.79
CA PHE A 90 3.12 -14.46 8.01
C PHE A 90 2.62 -15.74 7.31
N GLY A 91 3.27 -16.88 7.59
CA GLY A 91 2.87 -18.20 7.11
C GLY A 91 3.33 -18.51 5.70
N GLY A 92 4.48 -17.97 5.28
CA GLY A 92 5.10 -18.25 3.99
C GLY A 92 5.63 -19.68 3.84
N ARG A 93 5.95 -20.35 4.95
CA ARG A 93 6.42 -21.75 4.97
C ARG A 93 5.44 -22.76 4.37
N LYS A 94 4.15 -22.41 4.26
CA LYS A 94 3.16 -23.25 3.56
C LYS A 94 3.38 -23.30 2.04
N TYR A 95 4.10 -22.33 1.49
CA TYR A 95 4.42 -22.24 0.07
C TYR A 95 5.84 -22.71 -0.21
N ALA A 96 6.81 -22.20 0.55
CA ALA A 96 8.21 -22.61 0.42
C ALA A 96 9.01 -22.28 1.69
N PRO A 97 10.16 -22.94 1.92
CA PRO A 97 11.03 -22.63 3.06
C PRO A 97 11.50 -21.17 3.08
N ARG A 98 11.69 -20.55 1.91
CA ARG A 98 12.09 -19.14 1.75
C ARG A 98 11.29 -18.47 0.64
N ALA A 99 11.27 -17.14 0.63
CA ALA A 99 10.49 -16.38 -0.34
C ALA A 99 10.98 -16.54 -1.79
N ASP A 100 12.29 -16.59 -2.03
CA ASP A 100 12.89 -16.80 -3.37
C ASP A 100 12.48 -18.13 -4.00
N LEU A 101 12.25 -19.15 -3.18
CA LEU A 101 11.82 -20.47 -3.64
C LEU A 101 10.32 -20.48 -4.01
N ALA A 102 9.51 -19.60 -3.42
CA ALA A 102 8.09 -19.47 -3.72
C ALA A 102 7.86 -18.80 -5.10
N THR A 103 6.69 -19.06 -5.68
CA THR A 103 6.24 -18.34 -6.88
C THR A 103 5.92 -16.89 -6.55
N ARG A 104 5.95 -16.05 -7.58
CA ARG A 104 5.53 -14.64 -7.51
C ARG A 104 4.15 -14.46 -6.85
N LYS A 105 3.17 -15.30 -7.21
CA LYS A 105 1.79 -15.19 -6.67
C LYS A 105 1.76 -15.48 -5.17
N GLU A 106 2.56 -16.43 -4.72
CA GLU A 106 2.65 -16.81 -3.30
C GLU A 106 3.36 -15.74 -2.47
N GLN A 107 4.44 -15.17 -3.00
CA GLN A 107 5.10 -14.01 -2.39
C GLN A 107 4.14 -12.84 -2.22
N ILE A 108 3.35 -12.54 -3.26
CA ILE A 108 2.30 -11.50 -3.20
C ILE A 108 1.22 -11.84 -2.16
N ALA A 109 0.83 -13.11 -2.04
CA ALA A 109 -0.16 -13.52 -1.05
C ALA A 109 0.31 -13.24 0.38
N ILE A 110 1.58 -13.52 0.68
CA ILE A 110 2.19 -13.18 1.98
C ILE A 110 2.32 -11.67 2.14
N ALA A 111 2.75 -10.94 1.10
CA ALA A 111 2.90 -9.49 1.14
C ALA A 111 1.59 -8.77 1.48
N ARG A 112 0.47 -9.25 0.94
CA ARG A 112 -0.87 -8.73 1.26
C ARG A 112 -1.20 -8.89 2.75
N LYS A 113 -0.80 -10.00 3.38
CA LYS A 113 -0.97 -10.18 4.83
C LYS A 113 -0.10 -9.21 5.63
N VAL A 114 1.16 -9.03 5.22
CA VAL A 114 2.06 -8.06 5.85
C VAL A 114 1.46 -6.67 5.81
N VAL A 115 1.01 -6.21 4.63
CA VAL A 115 0.40 -4.88 4.49
C VAL A 115 -0.94 -4.76 5.23
N ALA A 116 -1.71 -5.85 5.37
CA ALA A 116 -2.92 -5.82 6.17
C ALA A 116 -2.64 -5.52 7.66
N VAL A 117 -1.52 -6.05 8.19
CA VAL A 117 -1.13 -5.89 9.60
C VAL A 117 -0.30 -4.62 9.82
N GLN A 118 0.80 -4.48 9.07
CA GLN A 118 1.82 -3.44 9.26
C GLN A 118 1.60 -2.20 8.36
N GLY A 119 0.78 -2.33 7.32
CA GLY A 119 0.64 -1.32 6.29
C GLY A 119 1.81 -1.29 5.31
N TRP A 120 1.77 -0.30 4.41
CA TRP A 120 2.83 -0.09 3.41
C TRP A 120 4.19 0.33 4.00
N GLY A 121 4.24 0.61 5.31
CA GLY A 121 5.47 0.88 6.05
C GLY A 121 6.47 -0.27 6.06
N ALA A 122 6.03 -1.50 5.75
CA ALA A 122 6.92 -2.65 5.55
C ALA A 122 7.86 -2.51 4.33
N TRP A 123 7.54 -1.62 3.39
CA TRP A 123 8.38 -1.28 2.22
C TRP A 123 8.53 0.25 2.12
N PRO A 124 9.22 0.93 3.04
CA PRO A 124 9.09 2.37 3.24
C PRO A 124 9.63 3.21 2.08
N HIS A 125 10.73 2.79 1.45
CA HIS A 125 11.30 3.51 0.32
C HIS A 125 10.45 3.33 -0.95
N CYS A 126 10.17 2.08 -1.30
CA CYS A 126 9.49 1.75 -2.55
C CYS A 126 7.98 2.07 -2.50
N SER A 127 7.30 1.91 -1.36
CA SER A 127 5.90 2.32 -1.22
C SER A 127 5.72 3.83 -1.45
N ARG A 128 6.59 4.67 -0.86
CA ARG A 128 6.56 6.13 -1.06
C ARG A 128 6.78 6.52 -2.51
N ARG A 129 7.71 5.86 -3.21
CA ARG A 129 7.98 6.09 -4.64
C ARG A 129 6.73 5.91 -5.51
N TYR A 130 5.84 5.01 -5.11
CA TYR A 130 4.61 4.67 -5.83
C TYR A 130 3.34 5.23 -5.19
N GLY A 131 3.46 6.08 -4.17
CA GLY A 131 2.30 6.69 -3.49
C GLY A 131 1.45 5.70 -2.69
N LEU A 132 1.98 4.53 -2.33
CA LEU A 132 1.28 3.51 -1.55
C LEU A 132 1.31 3.90 -0.07
N LYS A 133 0.14 4.09 0.53
CA LYS A 133 -0.01 4.58 1.93
C LYS A 133 -1.07 3.81 2.69
N GLY A 134 -0.96 3.82 4.01
CA GLY A 134 -1.91 3.21 4.94
C GLY A 134 -1.78 1.68 5.03
N ARG A 135 -2.74 1.07 5.72
CA ARG A 135 -3.03 -0.36 5.60
C ARG A 135 -3.88 -0.53 4.36
N MET A 136 -3.59 -1.55 3.55
CA MET A 136 -4.39 -1.88 2.36
C MET A 136 -5.78 -2.30 2.85
N LYS A 137 -6.64 -1.32 3.16
CA LYS A 137 -8.06 -1.53 3.16
C LYS A 137 -8.33 -2.05 1.76
N LEU A 138 -8.98 -3.21 1.68
CA LEU A 138 -9.37 -3.83 0.42
C LEU A 138 -10.48 -2.97 -0.22
N GLU A 139 -10.22 -1.67 -0.41
CA GLU A 139 -11.09 -0.76 -1.10
C GLU A 139 -11.00 -1.13 -2.58
N LYS A 140 -12.10 -1.71 -3.05
CA LYS A 140 -12.47 -1.90 -4.44
C LYS A 140 -11.87 -0.76 -5.29
N PRO A 141 -11.20 -1.06 -6.42
CA PRO A 141 -10.59 -0.02 -7.24
C PRO A 141 -11.65 1.06 -7.52
N ARG A 142 -11.36 2.29 -7.09
CA ARG A 142 -12.19 3.47 -7.31
C ARG A 142 -12.56 3.52 -8.80
N SER A 143 -13.85 3.38 -9.07
CA SER A 143 -14.44 3.33 -10.41
C SER A 143 -14.37 4.67 -11.16
N ASP A 144 -13.64 5.64 -10.60
CA ASP A 144 -13.62 7.03 -11.02
C ASP A 144 -12.68 7.28 -12.22
N VAL A 145 -11.72 6.39 -12.48
CA VAL A 145 -10.81 6.49 -13.65
C VAL A 145 -11.46 6.00 -14.95
N ALA A 146 -12.49 5.15 -14.88
CA ALA A 146 -13.16 4.61 -16.07
C ALA A 146 -14.17 5.60 -16.69
N LYS A 147 -14.70 6.56 -15.92
CA LYS A 147 -15.72 7.50 -16.41
C LYS A 147 -15.16 8.62 -17.28
N ASN A 148 -13.86 8.95 -17.19
CA ASN A 148 -13.29 10.12 -17.88
C ASN A 148 -12.59 9.81 -19.21
N ARG A 149 -12.83 8.63 -19.81
CA ARG A 149 -12.22 8.22 -21.10
C ARG A 149 -13.22 7.97 -22.23
N LEU A 150 -14.50 8.31 -22.05
CA LEU A 150 -15.52 8.10 -23.08
C LEU A 150 -16.22 9.39 -23.49
N THR A 151 -15.46 10.34 -24.04
CA THR A 151 -16.01 11.33 -24.99
C THR A 151 -14.97 11.67 -26.06
N PRO A 152 -14.91 10.93 -27.18
CA PRO A 152 -14.57 11.49 -28.47
C PRO A 152 -15.83 12.12 -29.06
N GLY A 153 -15.71 13.35 -29.55
CA GLY A 153 -16.82 14.12 -30.10
C GLY A 153 -17.55 13.38 -31.22
N LEU A 154 -18.89 13.43 -31.16
CA LEU A 154 -19.75 13.28 -32.32
C LEU A 154 -20.49 14.62 -32.50
N LEU A 155 -20.04 15.35 -33.51
CA LEU A 155 -20.76 16.42 -34.18
C LEU A 155 -22.16 15.90 -34.59
N LEU A 156 -23.19 16.75 -34.52
CA LEU A 156 -24.34 16.87 -35.46
C LEU A 156 -25.72 17.05 -34.75
N MET A 157 -26.30 18.24 -35.00
CA MET A 157 -27.74 18.62 -35.05
C MET A 157 -28.33 19.53 -33.95
N PRO A 158 -28.93 20.67 -34.34
CA PRO A 158 -29.65 21.58 -33.46
C PRO A 158 -31.15 21.22 -33.31
N ARG A 159 -31.64 21.43 -32.09
CA ARG A 159 -33.00 21.86 -31.68
C ARG A 159 -34.17 21.52 -32.64
N GLY A 160 -34.84 20.39 -32.38
CA GLY A 160 -36.21 20.12 -32.82
C GLY A 160 -37.15 20.13 -31.63
N ALA A 161 -38.01 21.14 -31.55
CA ALA A 161 -39.05 21.28 -30.54
C ALA A 161 -40.09 20.15 -30.65
N SER A 162 -40.51 19.63 -29.50
CA SER A 162 -41.74 18.84 -29.39
C SER A 162 -42.46 19.32 -28.14
N ARG A 163 -43.70 19.78 -28.31
CA ARG A 163 -44.87 19.61 -27.43
C ARG A 163 -46.02 20.45 -28.01
N LEU A 164 -47.04 19.80 -28.57
CA LEU A 164 -48.30 19.36 -27.92
C LEU A 164 -49.40 20.41 -28.11
N GLY A 165 -50.52 20.03 -28.74
CA GLY A 165 -51.75 20.83 -28.70
C GLY A 165 -52.73 20.61 -29.85
N VAL A 166 -53.33 19.43 -29.93
CA VAL A 166 -54.65 19.23 -30.59
C VAL A 166 -55.59 18.86 -29.44
N PRO A 167 -56.71 19.58 -29.22
CA PRO A 167 -57.98 19.10 -29.78
C PRO A 167 -59.10 20.14 -30.06
N LEU A 168 -59.96 19.73 -31.03
CA LEU A 168 -61.44 19.79 -31.08
C LEU A 168 -62.22 21.13 -31.21
N SER A 169 -63.28 21.01 -32.02
CA SER A 169 -64.43 21.92 -32.29
C SER A 169 -64.20 22.88 -33.46
N GLY A 170 -64.94 22.87 -34.57
CA GLY A 170 -66.34 22.49 -34.76
C GLY A 170 -67.13 23.75 -35.09
N ALA A 171 -67.21 24.14 -36.36
CA ALA A 171 -68.22 25.10 -36.85
C ALA A 171 -68.44 24.92 -38.35
N ARG A 172 -69.71 24.79 -38.71
CA ARG A 172 -70.29 24.49 -40.01
C ARG A 172 -70.94 25.80 -40.53
N ILE A 173 -71.15 25.90 -41.85
CA ILE A 173 -72.12 26.79 -42.55
C ILE A 173 -71.57 28.23 -42.80
N ARG A 174 -71.54 28.85 -44.00
CA ARG A 174 -72.54 29.02 -45.08
C ARG A 174 -71.87 29.63 -46.36
N PRO A 175 -72.39 29.40 -47.59
CA PRO A 175 -72.13 30.22 -48.80
C PRO A 175 -73.05 31.48 -48.79
N PRO A 176 -73.17 32.41 -49.80
CA PRO A 176 -72.82 32.29 -51.24
C PRO A 176 -72.42 33.61 -52.00
N LEU A 177 -72.32 33.51 -53.35
CA LEU A 177 -72.57 34.53 -54.40
C LEU A 177 -71.79 35.86 -54.42
N ARG A 178 -70.92 36.05 -55.43
CA ARG A 178 -71.17 36.86 -56.65
C ARG A 178 -69.99 36.80 -57.62
#